data_AF-A0A0F9FDK9-F1
#
_entry.id   AF-A0A0F9FDK9-F1
#
_cell.length_a   1.000
_cell.length_b   1.000
_cell.length_c   1.000
_cell.angle_alpha   90.00
_cell.angle_beta   90.00
_cell.angle_gamma   90.00
#
_symmetry.space_group_name_H-M   'P 1'
#
loop_
_entity.id
_entity.type
_entity.pdbx_description
1 polymer ?
#
loop_
_entity_poly.entity_id
_entity_poly.type
_entity_poly.pdbx_seq_one_letter_code
_entity_poly.pdbx_strand_id
1 'polypeptide(L)'
;MKKRIVIYIMLLSGLAVAAPIRDVFPESEIKRFRSLTDFQLDAGTGQGQVLYWDGSNNKWIPSETPPASDEIVFWDNGDSAIKFLTVGAGLTISGTEITSSLFTHAILSTGHTDATTGTVARGDLVIGQGASSTWTRKALGASATILRSDGTDATWTATTSITTLGTLTDLTVAGDLTVDTDTLHVDSTGHKVGIGTTSPDKSLEIRNSSPVIRLRDTGATANATTAFIEFGGTDAGVWNRTGYIGDGQSGNTDIILQAEDSDLILGDSSGFNILTLSGGDATFTGSINIGASGKINFRDTDISIGSTLTDGILDITADFSIDMFFDNADVGAEVDGQSLNINRRAVEGDDYISLYVDKDKKGLIGFSGDNDL
;
A
#
# COMPACT_ATOMS: atom_id res chain seq x y z
N MET A 1 77.50 -3.09 -11.00
CA MET A 1 76.47 -3.82 -11.78
C MET A 1 77.16 -4.66 -12.86
N LYS A 2 77.38 -5.96 -12.62
CA LYS A 2 77.91 -6.87 -13.66
C LYS A 2 76.74 -7.34 -14.53
N LYS A 3 76.69 -6.91 -15.79
CA LYS A 3 75.74 -7.46 -16.79
C LYS A 3 76.14 -8.90 -17.07
N ARG A 4 75.28 -9.87 -16.77
CA ARG A 4 75.51 -11.30 -17.07
C ARG A 4 74.80 -11.63 -18.38
N ILE A 5 75.56 -12.11 -19.35
CA ILE A 5 75.05 -12.59 -20.65
C ILE A 5 74.74 -14.08 -20.48
N VAL A 6 73.51 -14.48 -20.79
CA VAL A 6 73.12 -15.91 -20.88
C VAL A 6 73.27 -16.32 -22.34
N ILE A 7 74.10 -17.32 -22.62
CA ILE A 7 74.30 -17.88 -23.96
C ILE A 7 73.71 -19.30 -23.96
N TYR A 8 72.80 -19.59 -24.89
CA TYR A 8 72.20 -20.91 -25.08
C TYR A 8 72.97 -21.69 -26.14
N ILE A 9 73.40 -22.91 -25.84
CA ILE A 9 74.08 -23.79 -26.79
C ILE A 9 73.34 -25.14 -26.81
N MET A 10 72.66 -25.45 -27.92
CA MET A 10 72.16 -26.81 -28.21
C MET A 10 73.23 -27.56 -29.03
N LEU A 11 73.70 -28.70 -28.53
CA LEU A 11 74.66 -29.56 -29.24
C LEU A 11 73.91 -30.71 -29.93
N LEU A 12 73.99 -30.78 -31.26
CA LEU A 12 73.66 -31.99 -32.02
C LEU A 12 74.85 -32.96 -31.99
N SER A 13 74.55 -34.25 -31.86
CA SER A 13 75.46 -35.34 -31.51
C SER A 13 76.65 -35.56 -32.46
N GLY A 14 77.84 -35.78 -31.89
CA GLY A 14 78.91 -36.54 -32.54
C GLY A 14 80.33 -36.11 -32.18
N LEU A 15 81.07 -37.03 -31.55
CA LEU A 15 82.52 -37.06 -31.28
C LEU A 15 83.07 -36.31 -30.06
N ALA A 16 83.44 -37.11 -29.05
CA ALA A 16 84.37 -36.74 -27.99
C ALA A 16 85.82 -36.89 -28.50
N VAL A 17 86.62 -35.83 -28.36
CA VAL A 17 88.08 -35.88 -28.45
C VAL A 17 88.64 -35.20 -27.21
N ALA A 18 89.41 -35.96 -26.43
CA ALA A 18 90.17 -35.45 -25.30
C ALA A 18 91.42 -34.70 -25.80
N ALA A 19 91.63 -33.48 -25.30
CA ALA A 19 92.91 -32.76 -25.42
C ALA A 19 93.23 -32.05 -24.09
N PRO A 20 94.53 -31.95 -23.71
CA PRO A 20 94.95 -31.57 -22.36
C PRO A 20 94.94 -30.05 -22.10
N ILE A 21 94.98 -29.72 -20.80
CA ILE A 21 94.86 -28.38 -20.19
C ILE A 21 96.14 -27.55 -20.36
N ARG A 22 96.01 -26.31 -20.86
CA ARG A 22 96.39 -25.04 -20.20
C ARG A 22 96.43 -23.91 -21.22
N ASP A 23 95.72 -22.82 -20.93
CA ASP A 23 96.33 -21.49 -20.86
C ASP A 23 95.49 -20.55 -20.00
N VAL A 24 96.17 -19.92 -19.03
CA VAL A 24 95.62 -18.86 -18.18
C VAL A 24 95.89 -17.54 -18.89
N PHE A 25 94.85 -16.83 -19.32
CA PHE A 25 94.96 -15.50 -19.91
C PHE A 25 94.30 -14.42 -19.01
N PRO A 26 94.90 -13.22 -18.89
CA PRO A 26 94.42 -12.15 -17.99
C PRO A 26 93.16 -11.41 -18.50
N GLU A 27 92.36 -10.91 -17.55
CA GLU A 27 90.96 -10.45 -17.66
C GLU A 27 90.63 -9.21 -18.54
N SER A 28 91.54 -8.70 -19.38
CA SER A 28 91.29 -7.42 -20.07
C SER A 28 90.67 -7.48 -21.47
N GLU A 29 90.31 -8.66 -22.00
CA GLU A 29 89.62 -8.76 -23.29
C GLU A 29 88.19 -9.30 -23.15
N ILE A 30 87.23 -8.50 -23.63
CA ILE A 30 85.88 -8.94 -23.95
C ILE A 30 85.98 -10.15 -24.88
N LYS A 31 85.75 -11.36 -24.36
CA LYS A 31 85.82 -12.60 -25.14
C LYS A 31 84.84 -12.56 -26.32
N ARG A 32 85.37 -12.38 -27.53
CA ARG A 32 84.70 -12.82 -28.76
C ARG A 32 85.05 -14.30 -28.95
N PHE A 33 84.21 -15.19 -28.45
CA PHE A 33 84.35 -16.63 -28.71
C PHE A 33 84.21 -16.86 -30.22
N ARG A 34 85.26 -17.36 -30.88
CA ARG A 34 85.26 -17.55 -32.34
C ARG A 34 84.72 -18.93 -32.75
N SER A 35 84.62 -19.85 -31.80
CA SER A 35 84.20 -21.24 -32.02
C SER A 35 83.72 -21.85 -30.69
N LEU A 36 82.81 -22.84 -30.78
CA LEU A 36 82.34 -23.64 -29.64
C LEU A 36 83.47 -24.36 -28.89
N THR A 37 84.62 -24.58 -29.54
CA THR A 37 85.80 -25.23 -28.94
C THR A 37 86.54 -24.36 -27.91
N ASP A 38 86.35 -23.04 -27.93
CA ASP A 38 86.95 -22.13 -26.93
C ASP A 38 86.19 -22.17 -25.59
N PHE A 39 85.03 -22.82 -25.55
CA PHE A 39 84.26 -23.03 -24.34
C PHE A 39 84.65 -24.38 -23.73
N GLN A 40 85.82 -24.42 -23.08
CA GLN A 40 86.30 -25.61 -22.38
C GLN A 40 85.38 -25.88 -21.18
N LEU A 41 84.49 -26.87 -21.34
CA LEU A 41 83.66 -27.42 -20.28
C LEU A 41 84.50 -28.38 -19.44
N ASP A 42 84.60 -28.13 -18.14
CA ASP A 42 85.30 -29.07 -17.25
C ASP A 42 84.58 -30.43 -17.19
N ALA A 43 85.38 -31.48 -17.02
CA ALA A 43 84.94 -32.87 -17.01
C ALA A 43 83.82 -33.10 -15.98
N GLY A 44 82.70 -33.66 -16.44
CA GLY A 44 81.52 -33.96 -15.62
C GLY A 44 80.21 -33.33 -16.14
N THR A 45 80.28 -32.53 -17.19
CA THR A 45 79.10 -31.89 -17.78
C THR A 45 78.40 -32.82 -18.79
N GLY A 46 77.17 -33.21 -18.47
CA GLY A 46 76.32 -34.02 -19.37
C GLY A 46 75.68 -33.17 -20.46
N GLN A 47 75.29 -33.80 -21.59
CA GLN A 47 74.51 -33.12 -22.63
C GLN A 47 73.21 -32.53 -22.05
N GLY A 48 72.88 -31.29 -22.44
CA GLY A 48 71.63 -30.61 -22.06
C GLY A 48 71.67 -29.81 -20.75
N GLN A 49 72.83 -29.68 -20.10
CA GLN A 49 72.96 -28.90 -18.87
C GLN A 49 73.02 -27.39 -19.12
N VAL A 50 72.34 -26.63 -18.25
CA VAL A 50 72.41 -25.17 -18.23
C VAL A 50 73.62 -24.74 -17.41
N LEU A 51 74.39 -23.79 -17.91
CA LEU A 51 75.59 -23.27 -17.24
C LEU A 51 75.29 -21.87 -16.71
N TYR A 52 75.72 -21.59 -15.48
CA TYR A 52 75.71 -20.22 -14.94
C TYR A 52 77.10 -19.78 -14.54
N TRP A 53 77.32 -18.47 -14.65
CA TRP A 53 78.57 -17.86 -14.23
C TRP A 53 78.55 -17.61 -12.74
N ASP A 54 79.36 -18.35 -12.00
CA ASP A 54 79.68 -18.04 -10.60
C ASP A 54 80.76 -16.95 -10.56
N GLY A 55 80.32 -15.75 -10.18
CA GLY A 55 81.19 -14.58 -10.07
C GLY A 55 82.15 -14.62 -8.89
N SER A 56 81.93 -15.50 -7.90
CA SER A 56 82.80 -15.66 -6.73
C SER A 56 84.00 -16.55 -7.05
N ASN A 57 83.77 -17.62 -7.83
CA ASN A 57 84.82 -18.54 -8.26
C ASN A 57 85.30 -18.30 -9.70
N ASN A 58 84.77 -17.26 -10.36
CA ASN A 58 85.12 -16.83 -11.71
C ASN A 58 85.08 -17.99 -12.73
N LYS A 59 84.05 -18.83 -12.63
CA LYS A 59 83.93 -20.08 -13.36
C LYS A 59 82.48 -20.34 -13.81
N TRP A 60 82.31 -20.98 -14.96
CA TRP A 60 81.01 -21.55 -15.35
C TRP A 60 80.77 -22.85 -14.60
N ILE A 61 79.68 -22.91 -13.83
CA ILE A 61 79.29 -24.09 -13.07
C ILE A 61 78.03 -24.68 -13.74
N PRO A 62 77.96 -26.01 -13.97
CA PRO A 62 76.75 -26.65 -14.45
C PRO A 62 75.64 -26.66 -13.39
N SER A 63 74.38 -26.59 -13.82
CA SER A 63 73.27 -26.96 -12.94
C SER A 63 73.39 -28.45 -12.60
N GLU A 64 73.21 -28.79 -11.32
CA GLU A 64 73.48 -30.15 -10.81
C GLU A 64 72.52 -31.21 -11.36
N THR A 65 71.45 -30.81 -12.05
CA THR A 65 70.53 -31.67 -12.77
C THR A 65 70.17 -31.02 -14.12
N PRO A 66 70.19 -31.75 -15.24
CA PRO A 66 69.53 -31.32 -16.47
C PRO A 66 68.04 -31.09 -16.17
N PRO A 67 67.42 -30.02 -16.69
CA PRO A 67 65.98 -29.84 -16.53
C PRO A 67 65.25 -31.06 -17.09
N ALA A 68 64.15 -31.45 -16.45
CA ALA A 68 63.24 -32.40 -17.09
C ALA A 68 62.72 -31.79 -18.41
N SER A 69 62.25 -32.62 -19.34
CA SER A 69 61.50 -32.12 -20.49
C SER A 69 60.31 -31.28 -19.97
N ASP A 70 60.19 -30.03 -20.45
CA ASP A 70 59.15 -29.04 -20.12
C ASP A 70 59.37 -28.19 -18.84
N GLU A 71 60.55 -27.57 -18.67
CA GLU A 71 60.82 -26.62 -17.57
C GLU A 71 61.35 -25.26 -18.06
N ILE A 72 60.89 -24.17 -17.42
CA ILE A 72 61.38 -22.80 -17.66
C ILE A 72 62.41 -22.43 -16.61
N VAL A 73 63.57 -21.98 -17.07
CA VAL A 73 64.68 -21.56 -16.20
C VAL A 73 64.50 -20.11 -15.80
N PHE A 74 64.52 -19.83 -14.49
CA PHE A 74 64.57 -18.47 -13.97
C PHE A 74 65.63 -18.34 -12.88
N TRP A 75 66.16 -17.13 -12.73
CA TRP A 75 67.10 -16.81 -11.66
C TRP A 75 66.34 -16.27 -10.46
N ASP A 76 66.47 -16.93 -9.31
CA ASP A 76 65.91 -16.44 -8.05
C ASP A 76 66.99 -15.70 -7.23
N ASN A 77 66.80 -14.40 -7.06
CA ASN A 77 67.72 -13.57 -6.28
C ASN A 77 67.69 -13.90 -4.78
N GLY A 78 66.58 -14.43 -4.25
CA GLY A 78 66.45 -14.78 -2.83
C GLY A 78 67.27 -16.01 -2.45
N ASP A 79 67.26 -17.02 -3.31
CA ASP A 79 67.97 -18.29 -3.09
C ASP A 79 69.37 -18.33 -3.72
N SER A 80 69.77 -17.29 -4.48
CA SER A 80 71.06 -17.20 -5.18
C SER A 80 71.38 -18.40 -6.07
N ALA A 81 70.35 -19.02 -6.63
CA ALA A 81 70.45 -20.24 -7.42
C ALA A 81 69.56 -20.16 -8.66
N ILE A 82 69.88 -20.98 -9.67
CA ILE A 82 68.95 -21.27 -10.75
C ILE A 82 67.79 -22.09 -10.19
N LYS A 83 66.56 -21.69 -10.51
CA LYS A 83 65.35 -22.46 -10.25
C LYS A 83 64.67 -22.81 -11.56
N PHE A 84 63.89 -23.88 -11.52
CA PHE A 84 63.14 -24.38 -12.65
C PHE A 84 61.65 -24.30 -12.31
N LEU A 85 60.85 -23.76 -13.23
CA LEU A 85 59.40 -23.82 -13.16
C LEU A 85 58.95 -24.95 -14.07
N THR A 86 58.47 -26.04 -13.48
CA THR A 86 57.88 -27.14 -14.25
C THR A 86 56.62 -26.65 -14.96
N VAL A 87 56.57 -26.79 -16.29
CA VAL A 87 55.44 -26.35 -17.11
C VAL A 87 54.35 -27.41 -17.04
N GLY A 88 53.48 -27.30 -16.02
CA GLY A 88 52.32 -28.17 -15.83
C GLY A 88 51.03 -27.62 -16.45
N ALA A 89 49.95 -28.39 -16.32
CA ALA A 89 48.62 -27.98 -16.77
C ALA A 89 48.19 -26.66 -16.10
N GLY A 90 48.23 -25.55 -16.86
CA GLY A 90 47.84 -24.22 -16.37
C GLY A 90 48.72 -23.06 -16.85
N LEU A 91 49.96 -23.33 -17.27
CA LEU A 91 50.88 -22.33 -17.79
C LEU A 91 51.38 -22.77 -19.17
N THR A 92 51.03 -22.03 -20.22
CA THR A 92 51.50 -22.28 -21.58
C THR A 92 52.46 -21.17 -21.99
N ILE A 93 53.63 -21.55 -22.51
CA ILE A 93 54.55 -20.61 -23.16
C ILE A 93 54.60 -20.98 -24.65
N SER A 94 54.19 -20.03 -25.49
CA SER A 94 54.25 -20.18 -26.94
C SER A 94 54.73 -18.87 -27.56
N GLY A 95 55.81 -18.93 -28.35
CA GLY A 95 56.41 -17.74 -28.96
C GLY A 95 56.95 -16.76 -27.90
N THR A 96 56.47 -15.51 -27.93
CA THR A 96 56.85 -14.44 -27.01
C THR A 96 55.84 -14.20 -25.89
N GLU A 97 54.78 -15.00 -25.80
CA GLU A 97 53.69 -14.81 -24.84
C GLU A 97 53.72 -15.88 -23.75
N ILE A 98 53.52 -15.44 -22.51
CA ILE A 98 53.25 -16.31 -21.36
C ILE A 98 51.76 -16.19 -21.09
N THR A 99 51.02 -17.27 -21.33
CA THR A 99 49.57 -17.32 -21.09
C THR A 99 49.28 -18.31 -19.96
N SER A 100 48.66 -17.83 -18.89
CA SER A 100 48.03 -18.71 -17.92
C SER A 100 46.66 -19.13 -18.45
N SER A 101 46.40 -20.43 -18.54
CA SER A 101 45.04 -20.91 -18.81
C SER A 101 44.27 -20.81 -17.49
N LEU A 102 43.77 -19.62 -17.18
CA LEU A 102 42.83 -19.46 -16.09
C LEU A 102 41.65 -20.39 -16.37
N PHE A 103 41.44 -21.36 -15.49
CA PHE A 103 40.28 -22.24 -15.51
C PHE A 103 39.03 -21.39 -15.71
N THR A 104 38.02 -21.93 -16.40
CA THR A 104 36.66 -21.41 -16.26
C THR A 104 36.38 -21.31 -14.76
N HIS A 105 36.28 -20.08 -14.24
CA HIS A 105 36.29 -19.81 -12.81
C HIS A 105 34.97 -20.31 -12.19
N ALA A 106 34.95 -21.57 -11.80
CA ALA A 106 33.84 -22.17 -11.10
C ALA A 106 33.99 -21.89 -9.60
N ILE A 107 33.21 -20.92 -9.10
CA ILE A 107 33.19 -20.52 -7.68
C ILE A 107 32.93 -21.72 -6.76
N LEU A 108 32.12 -22.68 -7.19
CA LEU A 108 31.81 -23.90 -6.46
C LEU A 108 32.75 -25.06 -6.79
N SER A 109 34.00 -24.80 -7.19
CA SER A 109 35.00 -25.85 -7.44
C SER A 109 35.76 -26.22 -6.17
N THR A 110 36.51 -27.32 -6.21
CA THR A 110 37.40 -27.72 -5.11
C THR A 110 38.59 -26.79 -4.90
N GLY A 111 38.84 -25.86 -5.84
CA GLY A 111 39.91 -24.88 -5.74
C GLY A 111 39.59 -23.70 -4.81
N HIS A 112 38.30 -23.46 -4.52
CA HIS A 112 37.84 -22.40 -3.63
C HIS A 112 37.55 -22.97 -2.25
N THR A 113 38.44 -22.73 -1.29
CA THR A 113 38.28 -23.23 0.10
C THR A 113 37.23 -22.47 0.89
N ASP A 114 36.78 -21.32 0.39
CA ASP A 114 35.71 -20.49 0.92
C ASP A 114 34.34 -20.81 0.31
N ALA A 115 34.25 -21.82 -0.56
CA ALA A 115 33.01 -22.27 -1.15
C ALA A 115 32.85 -23.80 -1.04
N THR A 116 31.63 -24.23 -0.77
CA THR A 116 31.28 -25.66 -0.81
C THR A 116 31.23 -26.11 -2.27
N THR A 117 31.95 -27.19 -2.59
CA THR A 117 32.00 -27.71 -3.95
C THR A 117 30.61 -28.16 -4.45
N GLY A 118 30.25 -27.81 -5.68
CA GLY A 118 28.96 -28.15 -6.26
C GLY A 118 28.82 -27.78 -7.74
N THR A 119 27.78 -28.31 -8.39
CA THR A 119 27.42 -27.99 -9.78
C THR A 119 26.31 -26.94 -9.80
N VAL A 120 26.46 -25.89 -10.62
CA VAL A 120 25.46 -24.83 -10.81
C VAL A 120 24.34 -25.30 -11.72
N ALA A 121 23.09 -25.11 -11.30
CA ALA A 121 21.90 -25.25 -12.12
C ALA A 121 21.23 -23.88 -12.39
N ARG A 122 20.36 -23.84 -13.41
CA ARG A 122 19.60 -22.61 -13.74
C ARG A 122 18.70 -22.21 -12.57
N GLY A 123 18.80 -20.96 -12.14
CA GLY A 123 17.99 -20.42 -11.05
C GLY A 123 18.57 -20.65 -9.65
N ASP A 124 19.73 -21.31 -9.55
CA ASP A 124 20.47 -21.41 -8.29
C ASP A 124 20.95 -20.04 -7.83
N LEU A 125 21.02 -19.86 -6.51
CA LEU A 125 21.62 -18.72 -5.85
C LEU A 125 22.89 -19.18 -5.11
N VAL A 126 23.82 -18.25 -4.88
CA VAL A 126 24.97 -18.48 -4.00
C VAL A 126 24.71 -17.73 -2.69
N ILE A 127 24.67 -18.45 -1.58
CA ILE A 127 24.38 -17.89 -0.25
C ILE A 127 25.48 -18.31 0.73
N GLY A 128 25.66 -17.54 1.81
CA GLY A 128 26.38 -18.04 2.98
C GLY A 128 25.53 -19.11 3.67
N GLN A 129 26.16 -20.12 4.27
CA GLN A 129 25.47 -21.15 5.05
C GLN A 129 26.11 -21.35 6.42
N GLY A 130 25.27 -21.40 7.45
CA GLY A 130 25.70 -21.68 8.81
C GLY A 130 26.60 -20.59 9.42
N ALA A 131 27.31 -20.94 10.48
CA ALA A 131 28.23 -20.02 11.17
C ALA A 131 29.62 -19.93 10.52
N SER A 132 29.92 -20.75 9.51
CA SER A 132 31.19 -20.72 8.78
C SER A 132 31.13 -19.68 7.66
N SER A 133 32.24 -18.98 7.42
CA SER A 133 32.41 -18.04 6.29
C SER A 133 32.51 -18.76 4.93
N THR A 134 31.59 -19.69 4.67
CA THR A 134 31.57 -20.57 3.49
C THR A 134 30.37 -20.28 2.61
N TRP A 135 30.62 -19.98 1.34
CA TRP A 135 29.60 -19.87 0.31
C TRP A 135 29.09 -21.24 -0.10
N THR A 136 27.81 -21.35 -0.43
CA THR A 136 27.21 -22.59 -0.92
C THR A 136 26.11 -22.31 -1.93
N ARG A 137 25.75 -23.35 -2.69
CA ARG A 137 24.62 -23.34 -3.60
C ARG A 137 23.30 -23.44 -2.82
N LYS A 138 22.38 -22.51 -3.07
CA LYS A 138 20.95 -22.66 -2.78
C LYS A 138 20.21 -23.00 -4.07
N ALA A 139 19.72 -24.23 -4.16
CA ALA A 139 18.94 -24.67 -5.31
C ALA A 139 17.69 -23.79 -5.52
N LEU A 140 17.25 -23.63 -6.77
CA LEU A 140 15.98 -22.96 -7.09
C LEU A 140 14.82 -23.56 -6.27
N GLY A 141 14.01 -22.69 -5.66
CA GLY A 141 12.84 -23.11 -4.91
C GLY A 141 11.75 -23.75 -5.78
N ALA A 142 10.81 -24.45 -5.16
CA ALA A 142 9.62 -24.94 -5.85
C ALA A 142 8.76 -23.77 -6.37
N SER A 143 7.84 -24.06 -7.30
CA SER A 143 6.90 -23.04 -7.78
C SER A 143 6.15 -22.35 -6.63
N ALA A 144 5.92 -21.05 -6.75
CA ALA A 144 5.26 -20.21 -5.75
C ALA A 144 5.96 -20.19 -4.37
N THR A 145 7.28 -20.25 -4.36
CA THR A 145 8.09 -20.01 -3.16
C THR A 145 8.80 -18.66 -3.24
N ILE A 146 9.02 -18.05 -2.08
CA ILE A 146 9.85 -16.85 -1.92
C ILE A 146 11.09 -17.19 -1.11
N LEU A 147 12.21 -16.53 -1.41
CA LEU A 147 13.41 -16.61 -0.60
C LEU A 147 13.21 -15.66 0.59
N ARG A 148 13.28 -16.21 1.80
CA ARG A 148 13.12 -15.48 3.05
C ARG A 148 14.28 -15.80 3.97
N SER A 149 14.67 -14.86 4.82
CA SER A 149 15.54 -15.14 5.97
C SER A 149 14.69 -15.71 7.10
N ASP A 150 15.09 -16.85 7.68
CA ASP A 150 14.50 -17.38 8.92
C ASP A 150 15.22 -16.88 10.19
N GLY A 151 16.12 -15.91 10.04
CA GLY A 151 16.98 -15.41 11.11
C GLY A 151 18.32 -16.12 11.23
N THR A 152 18.50 -17.27 10.58
CA THR A 152 19.77 -18.02 10.51
C THR A 152 20.26 -18.16 9.07
N ASP A 153 19.41 -18.66 8.18
CA ASP A 153 19.74 -18.95 6.78
C ASP A 153 18.70 -18.36 5.81
N ALA A 154 19.10 -18.26 4.53
CA ALA A 154 18.17 -18.00 3.45
C ALA A 154 17.42 -19.30 3.08
N THR A 155 16.10 -19.31 3.24
CA THR A 155 15.23 -20.47 2.99
C THR A 155 14.13 -20.15 1.99
N TRP A 156 13.76 -21.14 1.17
CA TRP A 156 12.58 -21.04 0.32
C TRP A 156 11.37 -21.43 1.16
N THR A 157 10.38 -20.57 1.23
CA THR A 157 9.12 -20.85 1.92
C THR A 157 7.97 -20.73 0.93
N ALA A 158 6.96 -21.60 1.08
CA ALA A 158 5.70 -21.42 0.35
C ALA A 158 5.09 -20.09 0.75
N THR A 159 4.61 -19.32 -0.22
CA THR A 159 3.98 -18.02 0.05
C THR A 159 2.59 -18.24 0.67
N THR A 160 2.54 -18.54 1.97
CA THR A 160 1.28 -18.75 2.70
C THR A 160 0.92 -17.55 3.57
N SER A 161 1.90 -16.73 3.96
CA SER A 161 1.66 -15.49 4.71
C SER A 161 2.80 -14.51 4.46
N ILE A 162 2.47 -13.36 3.86
CA ILE A 162 3.35 -12.20 3.81
C ILE A 162 2.89 -11.26 4.93
N THR A 163 3.62 -11.22 6.04
CA THR A 163 3.23 -10.45 7.24
C THR A 163 3.71 -9.00 7.20
N THR A 164 4.67 -8.70 6.35
CA THR A 164 5.20 -7.37 6.12
C THR A 164 5.49 -7.19 4.64
N LEU A 165 4.94 -6.12 4.08
CA LEU A 165 5.31 -5.60 2.76
C LEU A 165 5.90 -4.20 2.96
N GLY A 166 6.71 -3.75 2.02
CA GLY A 166 7.03 -2.33 1.91
C GLY A 166 5.82 -1.52 1.44
N THR A 167 6.06 -0.35 0.87
CA THR A 167 5.00 0.43 0.22
C THR A 167 4.59 -0.21 -1.10
N LEU A 168 3.30 -0.49 -1.26
CA LEU A 168 2.69 -0.78 -2.56
C LEU A 168 2.14 0.52 -3.15
N THR A 169 2.47 0.83 -4.40
CA THR A 169 1.85 1.97 -5.10
C THR A 169 0.45 1.60 -5.59
N ASP A 170 0.29 0.36 -6.06
CA ASP A 170 -0.95 -0.19 -6.61
C ASP A 170 -1.15 -1.63 -6.13
N LEU A 171 -2.40 -2.02 -5.88
CA LEU A 171 -2.79 -3.38 -5.54
C LEU A 171 -4.06 -3.75 -6.30
N THR A 172 -3.99 -4.79 -7.12
CA THR A 172 -5.15 -5.40 -7.77
C THR A 172 -5.38 -6.78 -7.17
N VAL A 173 -6.58 -6.99 -6.60
CA VAL A 173 -6.98 -8.27 -6.01
C VAL A 173 -8.10 -8.85 -6.87
N ALA A 174 -7.89 -10.05 -7.42
CA ALA A 174 -8.86 -10.72 -8.29
C ALA A 174 -9.89 -11.58 -7.52
N GLY A 175 -9.60 -11.92 -6.26
CA GLY A 175 -10.48 -12.68 -5.38
C GLY A 175 -10.92 -11.84 -4.18
N ASP A 176 -11.37 -12.53 -3.13
CA ASP A 176 -11.82 -11.87 -1.91
C ASP A 176 -10.67 -11.16 -1.19
N LEU A 177 -10.99 -10.03 -0.56
CA LEU A 177 -10.07 -9.30 0.33
C LEU A 177 -10.67 -9.26 1.72
N THR A 178 -10.00 -9.87 2.69
CA THR A 178 -10.38 -9.82 4.10
C THR A 178 -9.30 -9.13 4.91
N VAL A 179 -9.67 -8.06 5.61
CA VAL A 179 -8.80 -7.31 6.51
C VAL A 179 -9.28 -7.51 7.94
N ASP A 180 -8.36 -7.91 8.82
CA ASP A 180 -8.60 -8.15 10.25
C ASP A 180 -9.89 -8.94 10.52
N THR A 181 -9.91 -10.19 10.06
CA THR A 181 -11.00 -11.19 10.16
C THR A 181 -12.32 -10.79 9.50
N ASP A 182 -12.92 -9.68 9.91
CA ASP A 182 -14.20 -9.17 9.44
C ASP A 182 -14.28 -7.64 9.39
N THR A 183 -13.21 -6.90 9.72
CA THR A 183 -13.21 -5.43 9.75
C THR A 183 -13.55 -4.83 8.39
N LEU A 184 -12.89 -5.27 7.32
CA LEU A 184 -13.26 -4.95 5.94
C LEU A 184 -13.20 -6.24 5.13
N HIS A 185 -14.28 -6.53 4.42
CA HIS A 185 -14.38 -7.68 3.55
C HIS A 185 -14.91 -7.26 2.17
N VAL A 186 -14.24 -7.71 1.11
CA VAL A 186 -14.74 -7.66 -0.27
C VAL A 186 -15.01 -9.09 -0.71
N ASP A 187 -16.28 -9.38 -0.98
CA ASP A 187 -16.74 -10.63 -1.58
C ASP A 187 -16.77 -10.46 -3.11
N SER A 188 -15.75 -11.02 -3.76
CA SER A 188 -15.57 -10.94 -5.22
C SER A 188 -16.59 -11.78 -5.98
N THR A 189 -17.15 -12.81 -5.35
CA THR A 189 -18.13 -13.70 -5.97
C THR A 189 -19.53 -13.06 -5.93
N GLY A 190 -19.91 -12.53 -4.78
CA GLY A 190 -21.20 -11.88 -4.54
C GLY A 190 -21.26 -10.42 -4.99
N HIS A 191 -20.12 -9.79 -5.29
CA HIS A 191 -19.99 -8.36 -5.60
C HIS A 191 -20.45 -7.45 -4.45
N LYS A 192 -19.93 -7.72 -3.25
CA LYS A 192 -20.37 -7.06 -2.01
C LYS A 192 -19.19 -6.60 -1.15
N VAL A 193 -19.45 -5.60 -0.31
CA VAL A 193 -18.51 -5.09 0.68
C VAL A 193 -19.15 -5.17 2.08
N GLY A 194 -18.44 -5.76 3.02
CA GLY A 194 -18.83 -5.88 4.43
C GLY A 194 -17.88 -5.12 5.35
N ILE A 195 -18.43 -4.47 6.38
CA ILE A 195 -17.68 -3.89 7.51
C ILE A 195 -18.21 -4.53 8.81
N GLY A 196 -17.36 -5.28 9.52
CA GLY A 196 -17.76 -6.13 10.65
C GLY A 196 -18.41 -7.47 10.23
N THR A 197 -18.31 -7.85 8.95
CA THR A 197 -18.88 -9.11 8.44
C THR A 197 -18.14 -9.62 7.22
N THR A 198 -17.93 -10.94 7.15
CA THR A 198 -17.43 -11.65 5.95
C THR A 198 -18.55 -12.24 5.10
N SER A 199 -19.80 -12.00 5.46
CA SER A 199 -20.96 -12.50 4.70
C SER A 199 -22.02 -11.41 4.63
N PRO A 200 -21.78 -10.36 3.82
CA PRO A 200 -22.76 -9.30 3.60
C PRO A 200 -23.98 -9.83 2.81
N ASP A 201 -25.18 -9.41 3.23
CA ASP A 201 -26.48 -9.69 2.61
C ASP A 201 -26.87 -8.64 1.56
N LYS A 202 -26.18 -7.51 1.54
CA LYS A 202 -26.36 -6.39 0.61
C LYS A 202 -25.04 -5.96 -0.01
N SER A 203 -25.09 -5.16 -1.08
CA SER A 203 -23.89 -4.69 -1.80
C SER A 203 -22.91 -3.94 -0.90
N LEU A 204 -23.42 -3.19 0.08
CA LEU A 204 -22.65 -2.63 1.18
C LEU A 204 -23.38 -2.93 2.48
N GLU A 205 -22.72 -3.54 3.45
CA GLU A 205 -23.29 -3.81 4.77
C GLU A 205 -22.31 -3.50 5.89
N ILE A 206 -22.77 -2.73 6.87
CA ILE A 206 -22.07 -2.54 8.15
C ILE A 206 -22.81 -3.37 9.18
N ARG A 207 -22.19 -4.44 9.68
CA ARG A 207 -22.81 -5.38 10.61
C ARG A 207 -21.97 -5.49 11.88
N ASN A 208 -22.35 -4.76 12.91
CA ASN A 208 -21.74 -4.85 14.24
C ASN A 208 -22.80 -4.51 15.32
N SER A 209 -22.43 -4.50 16.60
CA SER A 209 -23.38 -4.22 17.70
C SER A 209 -23.82 -2.76 17.83
N SER A 210 -23.18 -1.83 17.11
CA SER A 210 -23.47 -0.38 17.17
C SER A 210 -23.05 0.29 15.85
N PRO A 211 -23.72 -0.03 14.72
CA PRO A 211 -23.27 0.41 13.40
C PRO A 211 -23.57 1.90 13.24
N VAL A 212 -22.56 2.68 12.86
CA VAL A 212 -22.69 4.12 12.61
C VAL A 212 -22.01 4.45 11.29
N ILE A 213 -22.75 5.09 10.40
CA ILE A 213 -22.17 5.77 9.23
C ILE A 213 -21.92 7.22 9.64
N ARG A 214 -20.68 7.68 9.50
CA ARG A 214 -20.31 9.08 9.74
C ARG A 214 -19.80 9.69 8.45
N LEU A 215 -20.49 10.72 7.98
CA LEU A 215 -20.00 11.64 6.97
C LEU A 215 -19.50 12.89 7.70
N ARG A 216 -18.23 13.25 7.49
CA ARG A 216 -17.61 14.40 8.16
C ARG A 216 -16.86 15.25 7.14
N ASP A 217 -17.33 16.47 6.96
CA ASP A 217 -16.58 17.49 6.24
C ASP A 217 -15.35 17.92 7.06
N THR A 218 -14.22 18.13 6.37
CA THR A 218 -12.96 18.60 6.95
C THR A 218 -12.64 20.04 6.55
N GLY A 219 -13.59 20.72 5.89
CA GLY A 219 -13.54 22.14 5.58
C GLY A 219 -13.28 23.02 6.81
N ALA A 220 -12.67 24.18 6.57
CA ALA A 220 -12.17 25.07 7.63
C ALA A 220 -13.28 25.85 8.38
N THR A 221 -14.56 25.68 8.03
CA THR A 221 -15.68 26.45 8.58
C THR A 221 -16.72 25.50 9.17
N ALA A 222 -16.85 25.51 10.49
CA ALA A 222 -17.68 24.56 11.23
C ALA A 222 -19.19 24.62 10.90
N ASN A 223 -19.67 25.74 10.36
CA ASN A 223 -21.08 25.97 10.02
C ASN A 223 -21.34 25.96 8.51
N ALA A 224 -20.38 25.47 7.73
CA ALA A 224 -20.47 25.33 6.29
C ALA A 224 -20.00 23.92 5.93
N THR A 225 -20.69 22.93 6.47
CA THR A 225 -20.45 21.52 6.20
C THR A 225 -21.13 21.12 4.90
N THR A 226 -20.50 20.21 4.14
CA THR A 226 -21.11 19.57 2.97
C THR A 226 -20.94 18.06 3.07
N ALA A 227 -21.98 17.39 3.58
CA ALA A 227 -22.02 15.96 3.81
C ALA A 227 -23.43 15.44 3.54
N PHE A 228 -23.58 14.66 2.46
CA PHE A 228 -24.87 14.15 2.01
C PHE A 228 -24.82 12.67 1.61
N ILE A 229 -25.99 12.04 1.70
CA ILE A 229 -26.33 10.79 1.01
C ILE A 229 -27.23 11.19 -0.16
N GLU A 230 -26.78 10.94 -1.40
CA GLU A 230 -27.55 11.26 -2.61
C GLU A 230 -28.29 10.03 -3.13
N PHE A 231 -29.45 10.30 -3.72
CA PHE A 231 -30.29 9.34 -4.41
C PHE A 231 -30.45 9.83 -5.85
N GLY A 232 -30.36 8.91 -6.80
CA GLY A 232 -30.40 9.26 -8.21
C GLY A 232 -30.26 8.05 -9.12
N GLY A 233 -30.41 8.30 -10.40
CA GLY A 233 -30.24 7.32 -11.47
C GLY A 233 -29.20 7.75 -12.48
N THR A 234 -29.10 6.97 -13.56
CA THR A 234 -28.34 7.37 -14.75
C THR A 234 -29.34 7.57 -15.88
N ASP A 235 -29.41 8.79 -16.42
CA ASP A 235 -30.18 9.11 -17.62
C ASP A 235 -29.23 9.56 -18.73
N ALA A 236 -29.39 9.00 -19.92
CA ALA A 236 -28.49 9.21 -21.07
C ALA A 236 -26.97 9.08 -20.77
N GLY A 237 -26.60 8.24 -19.79
CA GLY A 237 -25.20 8.04 -19.37
C GLY A 237 -24.67 9.10 -18.40
N VAL A 238 -25.52 10.01 -17.91
CA VAL A 238 -25.19 11.05 -16.94
C VAL A 238 -25.90 10.76 -15.62
N TRP A 239 -25.21 11.02 -14.51
CA TRP A 239 -25.84 10.98 -13.17
C TRP A 239 -26.97 12.01 -13.08
N ASN A 240 -28.17 11.57 -12.71
CA ASN A 240 -29.30 12.44 -12.41
C ASN A 240 -29.72 12.23 -10.95
N ARG A 241 -29.51 13.26 -10.12
CA ARG A 241 -29.89 13.23 -8.70
C ARG A 241 -31.39 13.51 -8.58
N THR A 242 -32.09 12.65 -7.85
CA THR A 242 -33.53 12.76 -7.61
C THR A 242 -33.84 13.20 -6.17
N GLY A 243 -32.85 13.21 -5.28
CA GLY A 243 -32.99 13.65 -3.90
C GLY A 243 -31.74 13.42 -3.07
N TYR A 244 -31.73 13.92 -1.83
CA TYR A 244 -30.63 13.74 -0.89
C TYR A 244 -31.05 13.90 0.56
N ILE A 245 -30.20 13.42 1.47
CA ILE A 245 -30.25 13.67 2.91
C ILE A 245 -28.89 14.22 3.36
N GLY A 246 -28.84 15.40 3.97
CA GLY A 246 -27.58 15.95 4.46
C GLY A 246 -27.59 17.45 4.73
N ASP A 247 -26.40 18.00 4.97
CA ASP A 247 -26.14 19.44 4.98
C ASP A 247 -25.47 19.89 3.67
N GLY A 248 -25.72 21.12 3.25
CA GLY A 248 -25.25 21.58 1.94
C GLY A 248 -25.17 23.08 1.76
N GLN A 249 -25.25 23.87 2.83
CA GLN A 249 -25.26 25.33 2.73
C GLN A 249 -24.20 25.96 3.63
N SER A 250 -23.47 26.93 3.08
CA SER A 250 -22.55 27.74 3.88
C SER A 250 -23.33 28.72 4.76
N GLY A 251 -23.35 28.48 6.06
CA GLY A 251 -23.96 29.38 7.03
C GLY A 251 -25.19 28.84 7.74
N ASN A 252 -25.59 27.60 7.48
CA ASN A 252 -26.61 26.91 8.26
C ASN A 252 -26.25 25.42 8.42
N THR A 253 -26.68 24.83 9.53
CA THR A 253 -26.44 23.43 9.90
C THR A 253 -27.72 22.59 9.80
N ASP A 254 -28.69 23.05 9.02
CA ASP A 254 -29.93 22.31 8.79
C ASP A 254 -29.64 20.99 8.11
N ILE A 255 -30.31 19.94 8.59
CA ILE A 255 -30.37 18.66 7.90
C ILE A 255 -31.56 18.69 6.97
N ILE A 256 -31.28 18.59 5.68
CA ILE A 256 -32.28 18.62 4.63
C ILE A 256 -32.61 17.19 4.23
N LEU A 257 -33.90 16.88 4.14
CA LEU A 257 -34.43 15.70 3.45
C LEU A 257 -35.15 16.25 2.22
N GLN A 258 -34.55 16.10 1.03
CA GLN A 258 -35.08 16.67 -0.20
C GLN A 258 -35.37 15.59 -1.22
N ALA A 259 -36.59 15.62 -1.79
CA ALA A 259 -36.88 15.04 -3.09
C ALA A 259 -36.83 16.18 -4.13
N GLU A 260 -36.02 16.03 -5.17
CA GLU A 260 -35.78 17.09 -6.16
C GLU A 260 -36.66 16.93 -7.40
N ASP A 261 -36.98 15.69 -7.76
CA ASP A 261 -37.77 15.37 -8.96
C ASP A 261 -39.24 15.06 -8.66
N SER A 262 -39.62 14.88 -7.39
CA SER A 262 -40.96 14.41 -6.98
C SER A 262 -41.26 14.77 -5.52
N ASP A 263 -42.39 14.27 -5.00
CA ASP A 263 -42.82 14.51 -3.64
C ASP A 263 -41.96 13.79 -2.59
N LEU A 264 -41.77 14.43 -1.43
CA LEU A 264 -41.18 13.81 -0.24
C LEU A 264 -42.28 13.07 0.55
N ILE A 265 -42.18 11.74 0.63
CA ILE A 265 -43.11 10.90 1.40
C ILE A 265 -42.39 10.36 2.65
N LEU A 266 -42.94 10.61 3.83
CA LEU A 266 -42.41 10.14 5.13
C LEU A 266 -43.45 9.26 5.86
N GLY A 267 -43.16 7.98 6.13
CA GLY A 267 -44.09 7.01 6.77
C GLY A 267 -43.42 5.84 7.53
N ASP A 268 -44.21 4.94 8.18
CA ASP A 268 -43.70 3.75 8.91
C ASP A 268 -44.33 2.38 8.48
N SER A 269 -43.94 1.29 9.18
CA SER A 269 -44.31 -0.12 8.93
C SER A 269 -45.78 -0.50 9.15
N SER A 270 -46.62 0.40 9.68
CA SER A 270 -48.05 0.21 9.94
C SER A 270 -48.96 0.95 8.94
N GLY A 271 -48.40 1.83 8.08
CA GLY A 271 -49.10 2.57 7.03
C GLY A 271 -48.53 3.99 6.78
N PHE A 272 -48.97 4.63 5.68
CA PHE A 272 -48.43 5.89 5.14
C PHE A 272 -48.80 7.20 5.89
N ASN A 273 -49.14 7.19 7.19
CA ASN A 273 -49.64 8.38 7.93
C ASN A 273 -48.87 8.71 9.23
N ILE A 274 -47.59 9.12 9.22
CA ILE A 274 -46.79 9.22 10.49
C ILE A 274 -45.71 10.31 10.47
N LEU A 275 -46.05 11.56 10.16
CA LEU A 275 -45.17 12.67 10.53
C LEU A 275 -45.50 13.09 11.98
N THR A 276 -44.80 12.51 12.96
CA THR A 276 -44.91 12.93 14.38
C THR A 276 -43.91 14.06 14.65
N LEU A 277 -44.36 15.30 14.53
CA LEU A 277 -43.61 16.48 14.97
C LEU A 277 -43.92 16.70 16.46
N SER A 278 -43.25 15.96 17.34
CA SER A 278 -43.44 16.09 18.79
C SER A 278 -42.37 16.98 19.41
N GLY A 279 -42.80 18.12 19.96
CA GLY A 279 -41.92 19.11 20.59
C GLY A 279 -41.38 20.14 19.57
N GLY A 280 -41.46 21.43 19.92
CA GLY A 280 -41.13 22.54 19.02
C GLY A 280 -42.29 22.95 18.10
N ASP A 281 -42.07 23.99 17.30
CA ASP A 281 -43.05 24.52 16.35
C ASP A 281 -42.89 23.87 14.97
N ALA A 282 -44.01 23.49 14.35
CA ALA A 282 -44.04 23.05 12.96
C ALA A 282 -44.51 24.21 12.07
N THR A 283 -43.61 24.72 11.22
CA THR A 283 -43.97 25.77 10.25
C THR A 283 -44.20 25.16 8.87
N PHE A 284 -45.40 25.32 8.34
CA PHE A 284 -45.73 24.97 6.95
C PHE A 284 -45.93 26.26 6.17
N THR A 285 -45.09 26.51 5.17
CA THR A 285 -45.12 27.74 4.35
C THR A 285 -46.17 27.72 3.23
N GLY A 286 -46.87 26.59 3.06
CA GLY A 286 -47.93 26.40 2.09
C GLY A 286 -49.23 25.90 2.74
N SER A 287 -50.21 25.55 1.89
CA SER A 287 -51.49 25.00 2.34
C SER A 287 -51.30 23.64 3.01
N ILE A 288 -51.93 23.44 4.17
CA ILE A 288 -51.98 22.14 4.86
C ILE A 288 -53.34 21.49 4.56
N ASN A 289 -53.33 20.41 3.76
CA ASN A 289 -54.51 19.58 3.53
C ASN A 289 -54.52 18.40 4.52
N ILE A 290 -55.45 18.41 5.48
CA ILE A 290 -55.57 17.33 6.47
C ILE A 290 -56.74 16.42 6.06
N GLY A 291 -56.43 15.33 5.36
CA GLY A 291 -57.41 14.31 4.92
C GLY A 291 -57.85 13.38 6.05
N ALA A 292 -58.43 13.90 7.12
CA ALA A 292 -58.89 13.09 8.24
C ALA A 292 -60.28 12.51 7.97
N SER A 293 -60.43 11.19 8.11
CA SER A 293 -61.75 10.52 8.21
C SER A 293 -62.33 10.57 9.65
N GLY A 294 -61.57 11.14 10.58
CA GLY A 294 -61.89 11.29 12.00
C GLY A 294 -61.83 12.75 12.46
N LYS A 295 -61.47 12.99 13.73
CA LYS A 295 -61.36 14.34 14.30
C LYS A 295 -59.96 14.91 14.14
N ILE A 296 -59.86 16.21 13.88
CA ILE A 296 -58.62 16.99 14.09
C ILE A 296 -58.67 17.48 15.54
N ASN A 297 -57.77 16.98 16.39
CA ASN A 297 -57.71 17.34 17.80
C ASN A 297 -56.63 18.39 18.03
N PHE A 298 -57.03 19.60 18.37
CA PHE A 298 -56.14 20.62 18.92
C PHE A 298 -56.27 20.59 20.45
N ARG A 299 -55.17 20.36 21.17
CA ARG A 299 -55.17 20.20 22.65
C ARG A 299 -54.59 21.41 23.39
N ASP A 300 -54.28 22.47 22.66
CA ASP A 300 -53.71 23.70 23.22
C ASP A 300 -54.83 24.62 23.73
N THR A 301 -54.48 25.55 24.63
CA THR A 301 -55.42 26.52 25.21
C THR A 301 -55.84 27.59 24.20
N ASP A 302 -54.99 27.89 23.23
CA ASP A 302 -55.22 28.93 22.22
C ASP A 302 -55.20 28.33 20.81
N ILE A 303 -56.38 28.10 20.24
CA ILE A 303 -56.54 27.66 18.84
C ILE A 303 -56.91 28.88 18.01
N SER A 304 -55.98 29.36 17.19
CA SER A 304 -56.22 30.47 16.26
C SER A 304 -56.29 29.95 14.83
N ILE A 305 -57.40 30.20 14.15
CA ILE A 305 -57.58 29.95 12.72
C ILE A 305 -57.84 31.31 12.08
N GLY A 306 -56.84 31.86 11.39
CA GLY A 306 -56.95 33.20 10.81
C GLY A 306 -55.75 33.56 9.92
N SER A 307 -55.87 34.66 9.20
CA SER A 307 -54.81 35.26 8.40
C SER A 307 -54.41 36.59 9.01
N THR A 308 -53.14 36.99 8.84
CA THR A 308 -52.71 38.37 9.11
C THR A 308 -53.12 39.34 8.00
N LEU A 309 -53.59 38.80 6.86
CA LEU A 309 -54.23 39.51 5.76
C LEU A 309 -55.75 39.54 5.98
N THR A 310 -56.45 40.48 5.34
CA THR A 310 -57.87 40.83 5.61
C THR A 310 -58.90 39.73 5.30
N ASP A 311 -58.47 38.53 4.91
CA ASP A 311 -59.25 37.47 4.28
C ASP A 311 -59.05 36.08 4.92
N GLY A 312 -58.57 36.01 6.16
CA GLY A 312 -58.52 34.77 6.94
C GLY A 312 -59.92 34.22 7.19
N ILE A 313 -60.44 33.46 6.25
CA ILE A 313 -61.79 32.89 6.27
C ILE A 313 -61.68 31.42 6.67
N LEU A 314 -62.36 31.02 7.73
CA LEU A 314 -62.71 29.62 7.96
C LEU A 314 -63.83 29.26 6.98
N ASP A 315 -63.45 28.76 5.80
CA ASP A 315 -64.40 28.38 4.74
C ASP A 315 -65.01 27.01 5.06
N ILE A 316 -66.29 27.00 5.43
CA ILE A 316 -67.04 25.77 5.72
C ILE A 316 -68.13 25.61 4.67
N THR A 317 -67.84 24.82 3.66
CA THR A 317 -68.70 24.67 2.47
C THR A 317 -69.82 23.63 2.62
N ALA A 318 -69.91 22.93 3.76
CA ALA A 318 -70.90 21.88 4.04
C ALA A 318 -71.66 22.16 5.35
N ASP A 319 -72.75 21.43 5.61
CA ASP A 319 -73.50 21.52 6.87
C ASP A 319 -72.55 21.32 8.06
N PHE A 320 -72.47 22.32 8.93
CA PHE A 320 -71.56 22.30 10.08
C PHE A 320 -72.29 22.58 11.38
N SER A 321 -71.86 21.89 12.43
CA SER A 321 -72.31 22.10 13.80
C SER A 321 -71.08 22.30 14.68
N ILE A 322 -71.01 23.44 15.37
CA ILE A 322 -70.00 23.68 16.39
C ILE A 322 -70.60 23.24 17.72
N ASP A 323 -70.11 22.12 18.24
CA ASP A 323 -70.50 21.60 19.55
C ASP A 323 -69.44 22.05 20.58
N MET A 324 -69.78 23.06 21.37
CA MET A 324 -68.91 23.60 22.41
C MET A 324 -69.25 22.94 23.75
N PHE A 325 -68.40 22.03 24.21
CA PHE A 325 -68.51 21.44 25.55
C PHE A 325 -67.49 22.10 26.47
N PHE A 326 -67.96 22.69 27.56
CA PHE A 326 -67.11 23.21 28.62
C PHE A 326 -67.25 22.28 29.83
N ASP A 327 -66.14 21.76 30.35
CA ASP A 327 -66.19 21.02 31.62
C ASP A 327 -66.30 22.02 32.77
N ASN A 328 -67.43 21.97 33.48
CA ASN A 328 -67.76 22.90 34.55
C ASN A 328 -66.84 22.75 35.78
N ALA A 329 -65.97 21.73 35.81
CA ALA A 329 -65.02 21.48 36.88
C ALA A 329 -63.83 22.47 36.89
N ASP A 330 -63.36 22.94 35.73
CA ASP A 330 -62.17 23.81 35.63
C ASP A 330 -62.49 25.32 35.73
N VAL A 331 -63.75 25.71 35.58
CA VAL A 331 -64.20 27.11 35.73
C VAL A 331 -64.59 27.49 37.16
N GLY A 332 -64.59 26.55 38.10
CA GLY A 332 -64.98 26.80 39.49
C GLY A 332 -66.49 27.07 39.65
N ALA A 333 -67.12 26.49 40.66
CA ALA A 333 -68.57 26.59 40.90
C ALA A 333 -69.10 28.01 41.23
N GLU A 334 -68.24 29.03 41.20
CA GLU A 334 -68.51 30.42 41.59
C GLU A 334 -68.41 31.42 40.42
N VAL A 335 -68.01 30.99 39.22
CA VAL A 335 -67.81 31.91 38.08
C VAL A 335 -69.07 31.96 37.21
N ASP A 336 -69.62 33.17 37.05
CA ASP A 336 -70.87 33.41 36.32
C ASP A 336 -70.63 33.34 34.81
N GLY A 337 -70.98 32.17 34.26
CA GLY A 337 -71.31 31.89 32.88
C GLY A 337 -70.20 31.96 31.82
N GLN A 338 -70.56 31.46 30.64
CA GLN A 338 -69.66 31.29 29.48
C GLN A 338 -70.27 32.04 28.29
N SER A 339 -69.42 32.78 27.56
CA SER A 339 -69.86 33.59 26.42
C SER A 339 -69.19 33.11 25.13
N LEU A 340 -69.97 32.88 24.09
CA LEU A 340 -69.49 32.86 22.70
C LEU A 340 -69.69 34.26 22.12
N ASN A 341 -68.59 34.96 21.84
CA ASN A 341 -68.61 36.29 21.26
C ASN A 341 -68.31 36.21 19.76
N ILE A 342 -69.28 36.58 18.93
CA ILE A 342 -69.14 36.72 17.49
C ILE A 342 -68.90 38.21 17.23
N ASN A 343 -67.63 38.60 17.12
CA ASN A 343 -67.23 39.99 16.91
C ASN A 343 -67.11 40.28 15.41
N ARG A 344 -67.63 41.41 14.94
CA ARG A 344 -67.27 41.94 13.63
C ARG A 344 -66.06 42.85 13.80
N ARG A 345 -64.90 42.45 13.27
CA ARG A 345 -63.66 43.24 13.38
C ARG A 345 -63.80 44.57 12.62
N ALA A 346 -63.93 45.68 13.33
CA ALA A 346 -63.78 47.03 12.80
C ALA A 346 -62.74 47.80 13.63
N VAL A 347 -62.13 48.83 13.05
CA VAL A 347 -60.94 49.51 13.60
C VAL A 347 -61.24 50.28 14.90
N GLU A 348 -62.51 50.50 15.26
CA GLU A 348 -62.94 51.02 16.56
C GLU A 348 -64.43 50.70 16.81
N GLY A 349 -64.74 50.13 17.97
CA GLY A 349 -66.10 49.74 18.40
C GLY A 349 -66.55 48.38 17.83
N ASP A 350 -66.17 47.29 18.48
CA ASP A 350 -66.56 45.95 18.03
C ASP A 350 -68.06 45.73 18.33
N ASP A 351 -68.90 45.83 17.30
CA ASP A 351 -70.26 45.26 17.35
C ASP A 351 -70.12 43.73 17.48
N TYR A 352 -70.73 43.15 18.51
CA TYR A 352 -70.71 41.70 18.70
C TYR A 352 -72.07 41.13 19.03
N ILE A 353 -72.25 39.86 18.66
CA ILE A 353 -73.33 39.02 19.18
C ILE A 353 -72.70 38.17 20.28
N SER A 354 -73.15 38.35 21.51
CA SER A 354 -72.76 37.50 22.63
C SER A 354 -73.86 36.51 22.91
N LEU A 355 -73.51 35.23 22.86
CA LEU A 355 -74.37 34.14 23.32
C LEU A 355 -73.83 33.71 24.68
N TYR A 356 -74.55 34.09 25.74
CA TYR A 356 -74.16 33.83 27.12
C TYR A 356 -75.06 32.75 27.72
N VAL A 357 -74.48 31.81 28.45
CA VAL A 357 -75.23 30.86 29.26
C VAL A 357 -74.81 31.03 30.71
N ASP A 358 -75.78 31.37 31.56
CA ASP A 358 -75.54 31.54 33.00
C ASP A 358 -75.42 30.18 33.73
N LYS A 359 -74.97 30.24 34.99
CA LYS A 359 -74.85 29.06 35.87
C LYS A 359 -76.19 28.32 36.10
N ASP A 360 -77.33 28.99 35.87
CA ASP A 360 -78.68 28.44 36.06
C ASP A 360 -79.26 27.87 34.75
N LYS A 361 -78.42 27.73 33.70
CA LYS A 361 -78.76 27.20 32.36
C LYS A 361 -79.73 28.07 31.57
N LYS A 362 -79.77 29.37 31.83
CA LYS A 362 -80.54 30.31 31.01
C LYS A 362 -79.63 30.93 29.96
N GLY A 363 -80.02 30.79 28.71
CA GLY A 363 -79.35 31.44 27.58
C GLY A 363 -79.81 32.89 27.43
N LEU A 364 -78.86 33.80 27.23
CA LEU A 364 -79.08 35.18 26.84
C LEU A 364 -78.40 35.41 25.48
N ILE A 365 -79.11 36.07 24.57
CA ILE A 365 -78.55 36.59 23.32
C ILE A 365 -78.51 38.11 23.48
N GLY A 366 -77.31 38.68 23.48
CA GLY A 366 -77.08 40.12 23.56
C GLY A 366 -76.45 40.64 22.27
N PHE A 367 -76.86 41.84 21.88
CA PHE A 367 -76.24 42.62 20.80
C PHE A 367 -75.58 43.84 21.42
N SER A 368 -74.48 44.31 20.84
CA SER A 368 -73.86 45.59 21.20
C SER A 368 -73.64 46.45 19.96
N GLY A 369 -73.92 47.75 20.06
CA GLY A 369 -73.64 48.77 19.04
C GLY A 369 -74.39 50.07 19.31
N ASP A 370 -74.01 51.15 18.60
CA ASP A 370 -74.58 52.51 18.80
C ASP A 370 -76.11 52.61 18.57
N ASN A 371 -76.75 51.55 18.04
CA ASN A 371 -78.20 51.46 17.78
C ASN A 371 -78.81 50.16 18.33
N ASP A 372 -78.48 49.75 19.56
CA ASP A 372 -79.06 48.56 20.20
C ASP A 372 -80.61 48.59 20.20
N LEU A 373 -81.22 47.48 19.75
CA LEU A 373 -82.67 47.20 19.79
C LEU A 373 -83.05 46.37 21.02
#